data_AF-A0A1E8FQZ0-F1
#
_entry.id   AF-A0A1E8FQZ0-F1
#
_cell.length_a   1.000
_cell.length_b   1.000
_cell.length_c   1.000
_cell.angle_alpha   90.00
_cell.angle_beta   90.00
_cell.angle_gamma   90.00
#
_symmetry.space_group_name_H-M   'P 1'
#
loop_
_entity.id
_entity.type
_entity.pdbx_description
1 polymer ?
#
loop_
_entity_poly.entity_id
_entity_poly.type
_entity_poly.pdbx_seq_one_letter_code
_entity_poly.pdbx_strand_id
1 'polypeptide(L)'
;MKKKWTILLVLSGLAFAACVLILPGPLAAVVGGKADGGATVMFVLGLVLLADSLGLLAVGLRLRSRDLNTPRTYDNREGMASDADRKPNPYDMPSALNQAQMGHHGPQ
;
A
#
# COMPACT_ATOMS: atom_id res chain seq x y z
N MET A 1 -6.07 -6.62 -4.91
CA MET A 1 -5.16 -5.68 -5.62
C MET A 1 -4.13 -4.96 -4.73
N LYS A 2 -3.93 -5.38 -3.46
CA LYS A 2 -3.11 -4.65 -2.47
C LYS A 2 -1.60 -4.59 -2.75
N LYS A 3 -1.03 -5.61 -3.42
CA LYS A 3 0.43 -5.75 -3.59
C LYS A 3 1.09 -4.62 -4.39
N LYS A 4 0.39 -4.03 -5.36
CA LYS A 4 0.98 -3.05 -6.31
C LYS A 4 1.31 -1.71 -5.64
N TRP A 5 0.47 -1.24 -4.72
CA TRP A 5 0.67 0.05 -4.04
C TRP A 5 1.78 -0.01 -2.98
N THR A 6 1.88 -1.14 -2.26
CA THR A 6 2.97 -1.37 -1.31
C THR A 6 4.33 -1.38 -2.01
N ILE A 7 4.42 -1.95 -3.21
CA ILE A 7 5.66 -1.94 -4.01
C ILE A 7 6.09 -0.51 -4.36
N LEU A 8 5.16 0.37 -4.76
CA LEU A 8 5.48 1.77 -5.06
C LEU A 8 6.02 2.53 -3.84
N LEU A 9 5.43 2.29 -2.66
CA LEU A 9 5.91 2.90 -1.42
C LEU A 9 7.30 2.37 -1.03
N VAL A 10 7.55 1.07 -1.16
CA VAL A 10 8.87 0.48 -0.88
C VAL A 10 9.93 1.00 -1.86
N LEU A 11 9.62 1.06 -3.15
CA LEU A 11 10.52 1.62 -4.17
C LEU A 11 10.83 3.10 -3.90
N SER A 12 9.82 3.90 -3.53
CA SER A 12 10.04 5.30 -3.16
C SER A 12 10.97 5.44 -1.95
N GLY A 13 10.82 4.59 -0.94
CA GLY A 13 11.68 4.59 0.25
C GLY A 13 13.13 4.20 -0.07
N LEU A 14 13.32 3.20 -0.95
CA LEU A 14 14.65 2.77 -1.37
C LEU A 14 15.35 3.85 -2.21
N ALA A 15 14.64 4.45 -3.18
CA ALA A 15 15.16 5.54 -4.00
C ALA A 15 15.52 6.76 -3.15
N PHE A 16 14.69 7.09 -2.16
CA PHE A 16 14.97 8.17 -1.21
C PHE A 16 16.21 7.89 -0.35
N ALA A 17 16.35 6.67 0.18
CA ALA A 17 17.53 6.27 0.95
C ALA A 17 18.83 6.38 0.12
N ALA A 18 18.79 5.94 -1.14
CA ALA A 18 19.91 6.10 -2.07
C ALA A 18 20.23 7.58 -2.34
N CYS A 19 19.20 8.42 -2.49
CA CYS A 19 19.39 9.87 -2.64
C CYS A 19 20.09 10.50 -1.42
N VAL A 20 19.68 10.15 -0.20
CA VAL A 20 20.28 10.69 1.04
C VAL A 20 21.76 10.32 1.17
N LEU A 21 22.18 9.18 0.63
CA LEU A 21 23.58 8.77 0.63
C LEU A 21 24.41 9.46 -0.46
N ILE A 22 23.84 9.61 -1.66
CA ILE A 22 24.58 10.11 -2.84
C ILE A 22 24.64 11.63 -2.87
N LEU A 23 23.57 12.33 -2.49
CA LEU A 23 23.41 13.77 -2.71
C LEU A 23 24.27 14.71 -1.82
N PRO A 24 24.58 14.42 -0.54
CA PRO A 24 25.24 15.38 0.35
C PRO A 24 26.62 15.85 -0.12
N GLY A 25 27.48 14.93 -0.59
CA GLY A 25 28.82 15.24 -1.07
C GLY A 25 28.83 16.12 -2.33
N PRO A 26 28.14 15.70 -3.42
CA PRO A 26 27.97 16.48 -4.62
C PRO A 26 27.32 17.85 -4.38
N LEU A 27 26.31 17.91 -3.51
CA LEU A 27 25.64 19.16 -3.13
C LEU A 27 26.64 20.15 -2.49
N ALA A 28 27.46 19.66 -1.54
CA ALA A 28 28.49 20.50 -0.92
C ALA A 28 29.56 20.97 -1.92
N ALA A 29 29.94 20.11 -2.87
CA ALA A 29 30.89 20.47 -3.93
C ALA A 29 30.33 21.53 -4.89
N VAL A 30 29.06 21.42 -5.30
CA VAL A 30 28.38 22.37 -6.19
C VAL A 30 28.17 23.71 -5.48
N VAL A 31 27.65 23.72 -4.25
CA VAL A 31 27.45 24.94 -3.45
C VAL A 31 28.78 25.62 -3.13
N GLY A 32 29.84 24.83 -2.89
CA GLY A 32 31.18 25.32 -2.62
C GLY A 32 31.96 25.79 -3.86
N GLY A 33 31.39 25.73 -5.06
CA GLY A 33 32.04 26.15 -6.30
C GLY A 33 33.26 25.29 -6.71
N LYS A 34 33.41 24.10 -6.12
CA LYS A 34 34.52 23.15 -6.36
C LYS A 34 34.05 21.88 -7.05
N ALA A 35 32.91 21.95 -7.74
CA ALA A 35 32.36 20.79 -8.42
C ALA A 35 33.16 20.48 -9.68
N ASP A 36 33.93 19.39 -9.61
CA ASP A 36 34.46 18.75 -10.81
C ASP A 36 33.34 18.05 -11.61
N GLY A 37 33.64 17.64 -12.85
CA GLY A 37 32.69 16.97 -13.74
C GLY A 37 32.00 15.76 -13.09
N GLY A 38 32.74 14.95 -12.32
CA GLY A 38 32.19 13.80 -11.60
C GLY A 38 31.20 14.19 -10.49
N ALA A 39 31.48 15.27 -9.74
CA ALA A 39 30.57 15.77 -8.71
C ALA A 39 29.28 16.33 -9.32
N THR A 40 29.38 16.97 -10.48
CA THR A 40 28.21 17.49 -11.21
C THR A 40 27.28 16.38 -11.68
N VAL A 41 27.84 15.29 -12.23
CA VAL A 41 27.05 14.10 -12.63
C VAL A 41 26.34 13.47 -11.45
N MET A 42 27.04 13.29 -10.32
CA MET A 42 26.45 12.72 -9.10
C MET A 42 25.37 13.63 -8.50
N PHE A 43 25.52 14.95 -8.62
CA PHE A 43 24.51 15.92 -8.20
C PHE A 43 23.23 15.81 -9.05
N VAL A 44 23.37 15.76 -10.38
CA VAL A 44 22.22 15.57 -11.29
C VAL A 44 21.55 14.22 -11.04
N LEU A 45 22.32 13.16 -10.86
CA LEU A 45 21.79 11.83 -10.52
C LEU A 45 20.99 11.88 -9.21
N GLY A 46 21.53 12.53 -8.17
CA GLY A 46 20.82 12.72 -6.91
C GLY A 46 19.51 13.51 -7.06
N LEU A 47 19.47 14.55 -7.90
CA LEU A 47 18.23 15.28 -8.20
C LEU A 47 17.19 14.41 -8.90
N VAL A 48 17.61 13.58 -9.86
CA VAL A 48 16.71 12.65 -10.55
C VAL A 48 16.14 11.62 -9.57
N LEU A 49 16.99 11.03 -8.71
CA LEU A 49 16.52 10.10 -7.67
C LEU A 49 15.54 10.77 -6.69
N LEU A 50 15.81 12.03 -6.32
CA LEU A 50 14.93 12.79 -5.46
C LEU A 50 13.56 13.00 -6.11
N ALA A 51 13.53 13.46 -7.37
CA ALA A 51 12.29 13.67 -8.12
C ALA A 51 11.48 12.38 -8.28
N ASP A 52 12.16 11.27 -8.60
CA ASP A 52 11.52 9.96 -8.79
C ASP A 52 10.93 9.42 -7.47
N SER A 53 11.67 9.54 -6.37
CA SER A 53 11.19 9.15 -5.04
C SER A 53 9.94 9.93 -4.62
N LEU A 54 9.91 11.24 -4.89
CA LEU A 54 8.79 12.12 -4.57
C LEU A 54 7.56 11.79 -5.42
N GLY A 55 7.77 11.51 -6.72
CA GLY A 55 6.73 11.09 -7.64
C GLY A 55 6.08 9.77 -7.22
N LEU A 56 6.89 8.75 -6.95
CA LEU A 56 6.40 7.44 -6.51
C LEU A 56 5.69 7.50 -5.17
N LEU A 57 6.19 8.31 -4.22
CA LEU A 57 5.54 8.55 -2.93
C LEU A 57 4.16 9.19 -3.11
N ALA A 58 4.08 10.28 -3.89
CA ALA A 58 2.82 11.00 -4.13
C ALA A 58 1.77 10.11 -4.80
N VAL A 59 2.18 9.33 -5.81
CA VAL A 59 1.33 8.37 -6.51
C VAL A 59 0.87 7.25 -5.58
N GLY A 60 1.78 6.69 -4.79
CA GLY A 60 1.48 5.65 -3.79
C GLY A 60 0.49 6.12 -2.73
N LEU A 61 0.68 7.33 -2.19
CA LEU A 61 -0.23 7.95 -1.22
C LEU A 61 -1.60 8.24 -1.83
N ARG A 62 -1.66 8.80 -3.05
CA ARG A 62 -2.92 9.11 -3.73
C ARG A 62 -3.75 7.85 -3.97
N LEU A 63 -3.12 6.77 -4.41
CA LEU A 63 -3.81 5.51 -4.69
C LEU A 63 -4.27 4.82 -3.40
N ARG A 64 -3.43 4.83 -2.36
CA ARG A 64 -3.81 4.33 -1.03
C ARG A 64 -4.97 5.13 -0.44
N SER A 65 -4.98 6.45 -0.59
CA SER A 65 -6.07 7.32 -0.14
C SER A 65 -7.38 7.02 -0.88
N ARG A 66 -7.31 6.82 -2.21
CA ARG A 66 -8.49 6.41 -2.99
C ARG A 66 -9.05 5.07 -2.52
N ASP A 67 -8.19 4.08 -2.26
CA ASP A 67 -8.61 2.76 -1.76
C ASP A 67 -9.32 2.87 -0.40
N LEU A 68 -8.77 3.66 0.54
CA LEU A 68 -9.36 3.90 1.86
C LEU A 68 -10.70 4.65 1.79
N ASN A 69 -10.84 5.59 0.86
CA ASN A 69 -12.06 6.39 0.69
C ASN A 69 -13.12 5.71 -0.20
N THR A 70 -12.86 4.52 -0.72
CA THR A 70 -13.84 3.80 -1.54
C THR A 70 -14.85 3.11 -0.62
N PRO A 71 -16.16 3.41 -0.74
CA PRO A 71 -17.18 2.74 0.07
C PRO A 71 -17.23 1.24 -0.23
N ARG A 72 -17.18 0.42 0.82
CA ARG A 72 -17.24 -1.04 0.71
C ARG A 72 -18.68 -1.48 0.48
N THR A 73 -19.03 -1.76 -0.77
CA THR A 73 -20.29 -2.39 -1.17
C THR A 73 -20.12 -3.91 -1.30
N TYR A 74 -21.22 -4.66 -1.37
CA TYR A 74 -21.18 -6.12 -1.56
C TYR A 74 -20.39 -6.54 -2.80
N ASP A 75 -20.40 -5.73 -3.87
CA ASP A 75 -19.63 -5.97 -5.10
C ASP A 75 -18.12 -5.71 -4.97
N ASN A 76 -17.72 -4.83 -4.05
CA ASN A 76 -16.34 -4.35 -3.91
C ASN A 76 -15.65 -4.89 -2.65
N ARG A 77 -16.35 -5.72 -1.87
CA ARG A 77 -15.80 -6.30 -0.65
C ARG A 77 -14.77 -7.37 -1.01
N GLU A 78 -13.66 -7.38 -0.27
CA GLU A 78 -12.79 -8.56 -0.23
C GLU A 78 -13.65 -9.77 0.15
N GLY A 79 -13.61 -10.84 -0.65
CA GLY A 79 -14.38 -12.05 -0.39
C GLY A 79 -14.21 -12.43 1.07
N MET A 80 -15.31 -12.48 1.83
CA MET A 80 -15.25 -12.98 3.19
C MET A 80 -14.61 -14.37 3.12
N ALA A 81 -13.74 -14.67 4.08
CA ALA A 81 -13.32 -16.05 4.30
C ALA A 81 -14.59 -16.92 4.30
N SER A 82 -14.55 -18.03 3.55
CA SER A 82 -15.67 -18.95 3.49
C SER A 82 -16.12 -19.28 4.90
N ASP A 83 -17.43 -19.38 5.16
CA ASP A 83 -17.91 -19.78 6.49
C ASP A 83 -17.33 -21.14 6.92
N ALA A 84 -16.90 -21.96 5.96
CA ALA A 84 -16.16 -23.20 6.18
C ALA A 84 -14.77 -23.01 6.81
N ASP A 85 -14.11 -21.87 6.59
CA ASP A 85 -12.78 -21.54 7.14
C ASP A 85 -12.89 -20.82 8.49
N ARG A 86 -14.12 -20.54 8.96
CA ARG A 86 -14.34 -19.88 10.24
C ARG A 86 -14.04 -20.87 11.36
N LYS A 87 -13.20 -20.44 12.31
CA LYS A 87 -12.89 -21.26 13.49
C LYS A 87 -14.20 -21.60 14.22
N PRO A 88 -14.45 -22.86 14.62
CA PRO A 88 -15.68 -23.24 15.31
C PRO A 88 -15.87 -22.35 16.54
N ASN A 89 -17.00 -21.65 16.60
CA ASN A 89 -17.33 -20.77 17.71
C ASN A 89 -17.87 -21.63 18.87
N PRO A 90 -17.20 -21.69 20.04
CA PRO A 90 -17.66 -22.48 21.19
C PRO A 90 -18.98 -21.97 21.79
N TYR A 91 -19.38 -20.74 21.45
CA TYR A 91 -20.61 -20.11 21.90
C TYR A 91 -21.70 -20.11 20.82
N ASP A 92 -21.47 -20.77 19.67
CA ASP A 92 -22.52 -20.92 18.69
C ASP A 92 -23.62 -21.85 19.20
N MET A 93 -24.86 -21.48 18.93
CA MET A 93 -26.02 -22.25 19.33
C MET A 93 -26.06 -23.56 18.53
N PRO A 94 -26.43 -24.71 19.11
CA PRO A 94 -26.59 -25.94 18.36
C PRO A 94 -27.60 -25.73 17.21
N SER A 95 -27.15 -25.91 15.97
CA SER A 95 -27.91 -25.65 14.75
C SER A 95 -29.21 -26.46 14.61
N ALA A 96 -29.35 -27.54 15.38
CA ALA A 96 -30.57 -28.35 15.44
C ALA A 96 -31.79 -27.58 15.98
N LEU A 97 -31.59 -26.58 16.85
CA LEU A 97 -32.69 -25.79 17.43
C LEU A 97 -33.23 -24.71 16.46
N ASN A 98 -32.39 -24.23 15.54
CA ASN A 98 -32.76 -23.26 14.51
C ASN A 98 -33.50 -23.89 13.32
N GLN A 99 -33.31 -25.20 13.05
CA GLN A 99 -34.05 -25.92 12.02
C GLN A 99 -35.52 -26.17 12.41
N ALA A 100 -35.82 -26.31 13.71
CA ALA A 100 -37.19 -26.51 14.19
C ALA A 100 -38.07 -25.26 14.02
N GLN A 101 -37.50 -24.05 13.91
CA GLN A 101 -38.26 -22.81 13.72
C GLN A 101 -38.48 -22.44 12.24
N MET A 102 -37.79 -23.08 11.29
CA MET A 102 -37.97 -22.83 9.84
C MET A 102 -38.97 -23.79 9.18
N GLY A 103 -39.61 -24.68 9.94
CA GLY A 103 -40.51 -25.73 9.44
C GLY A 103 -42.02 -25.48 9.60
N HIS A 104 -42.48 -24.26 9.89
CA HIS A 104 -43.91 -23.97 10.09
C HIS A 104 -44.50 -22.87 9.20
N HIS A 105 -44.00 -22.76 7.97
CA HIS A 105 -44.70 -22.07 6.88
C HIS A 105 -44.97 -23.07 5.75
N GLY A 106 -45.98 -23.92 5.97
CA GLY A 106 -46.59 -24.73 4.92
C GLY A 106 -47.55 -23.88 4.07
N PRO A 107 -47.74 -24.22 2.78
CA PRO A 107 -48.61 -23.50 1.86
C PRO A 107 -50.08 -23.69 2.23
N GLN A 108 -50.87 -22.62 2.16
CA GLN A 108 -52.32 -22.68 1.96
C GLN A 108 -52.62 -22.42 0.49
#